data_AF-A0A9W7Z030-F1
#
_entry.id   AF-A0A9W7Z030-F1
#
_cell.length_a   1.000
_cell.length_b   1.000
_cell.length_c   1.000
_cell.angle_alpha   90.00
_cell.angle_beta   90.00
_cell.angle_gamma   90.00
#
_symmetry.space_group_name_H-M   'P 1'
#
loop_
_entity.id
_entity.type
_entity.pdbx_description
1 polymer ?
#
loop_
_entity_poly.entity_id
_entity_poly.type
_entity_poly.pdbx_seq_one_letter_code
_entity_poly.pdbx_strand_id
1 'polypeptide(L)'
;MNVQALHFAHRGLHCARAVCVRRVHHGPTDTLLPGQFLVGAPHAVSNIRPIAFYMPSDETPHERTYRLLREEAAHRDHAFWTDNNSRFERGRIEFERNRINRTGVCTLDDLSVYFQEYQNESYKRHVEYNKYVWQRNWHMVWPGIRAWVDEVRRRARRRSFAVARHAEQGYFFARSGVSKDRVKDGPASPPSQPEASRRDEKIRSYY
;
A
#
# COMPACT_ATOMS: atom_id res chain seq x y z
N MET A 1 66.00 2.43 -44.54
CA MET A 1 66.41 3.80 -44.17
C MET A 1 65.22 4.72 -44.38
N ASN A 2 64.95 5.59 -43.39
CA ASN A 2 64.00 6.73 -43.32
C ASN A 2 62.50 6.45 -43.51
N VAL A 3 61.60 6.53 -42.51
CA VAL A 3 61.29 7.53 -41.45
C VAL A 3 60.51 8.75 -41.96
N GLN A 4 59.23 8.83 -41.55
CA GLN A 4 58.43 10.02 -41.16
C GLN A 4 57.00 9.51 -40.83
N ALA A 5 56.60 9.30 -39.57
CA ALA A 5 56.24 10.24 -38.49
C ALA A 5 54.87 10.93 -38.65
N LEU A 6 53.94 10.49 -37.77
CA LEU A 6 52.90 11.23 -37.04
C LEU A 6 51.79 11.95 -37.83
N HIS A 7 50.53 11.60 -37.54
CA HIS A 7 49.56 12.59 -37.05
C HIS A 7 48.39 11.93 -36.29
N PHE A 8 48.15 12.47 -35.10
CA PHE A 8 47.10 12.19 -34.14
C PHE A 8 45.68 12.37 -34.70
N ALA A 9 44.75 11.49 -34.31
CA ALA A 9 43.34 11.85 -34.13
C ALA A 9 42.64 10.92 -33.13
N HIS A 10 42.90 11.14 -31.84
CA HIS A 10 41.98 10.70 -30.78
C HIS A 10 40.70 11.54 -30.86
N ARG A 11 39.64 11.01 -31.48
CA ARG A 11 38.29 11.55 -31.30
C ARG A 11 37.65 10.84 -30.12
N GLY A 12 37.68 11.50 -28.96
CA GLY A 12 36.92 11.11 -27.78
C GLY A 12 35.42 11.21 -28.07
N LEU A 13 34.73 10.07 -28.06
CA LEU A 13 33.28 10.04 -27.91
C LEU A 13 32.95 10.26 -26.43
N HIS A 14 32.78 11.51 -26.03
CA HIS A 14 32.03 11.82 -24.82
C HIS A 14 30.54 11.58 -25.10
N CYS A 15 30.09 10.34 -24.91
CA CYS A 15 28.68 10.02 -24.84
C CYS A 15 28.18 10.46 -23.46
N ALA A 16 27.71 11.70 -23.36
CA ALA A 16 27.00 12.18 -22.18
C ALA A 16 25.76 11.30 -21.99
N ARG A 17 25.81 10.37 -21.04
CA ARG A 17 24.65 9.63 -20.55
C ARG A 17 23.68 10.65 -19.97
N ALA A 18 22.75 11.13 -20.79
CA ALA A 18 21.54 11.78 -20.31
C ALA A 18 20.83 10.75 -19.43
N VAL A 19 20.92 10.93 -18.11
CA VAL A 19 20.08 10.20 -17.16
C VAL A 19 18.67 10.68 -17.44
N CYS A 20 17.95 9.94 -18.28
CA CYS A 20 16.51 10.08 -18.43
C CYS A 20 15.89 9.70 -17.10
N VAL A 21 15.69 10.70 -16.23
CA VAL A 21 14.86 10.55 -15.05
C VAL A 21 13.45 10.37 -15.58
N ARG A 22 13.07 9.11 -15.86
CA ARG A 22 11.67 8.76 -16.11
C ARG A 22 10.90 9.32 -14.93
N ARG A 23 10.01 10.26 -15.21
CA ARG A 23 9.04 10.76 -14.24
C ARG A 23 8.18 9.55 -13.87
N VAL A 24 8.49 8.91 -12.75
CA VAL A 24 7.70 7.79 -12.22
C VAL A 24 6.32 8.38 -11.96
N HIS A 25 5.28 7.88 -12.60
CA HIS A 25 3.92 8.27 -12.25
C HIS A 25 3.63 7.68 -10.88
N HIS A 26 3.33 8.54 -9.90
CA HIS A 26 3.14 8.09 -8.53
C HIS A 26 1.73 7.53 -8.38
N GLY A 27 1.61 6.24 -8.09
CA GLY A 27 0.34 5.63 -7.73
C GLY A 27 -0.11 6.09 -6.34
N PRO A 28 -1.39 5.89 -5.96
CA PRO A 28 -1.89 6.23 -4.63
C PRO A 28 -1.12 5.54 -3.49
N THR A 29 -0.51 4.39 -3.76
CA THR A 29 0.34 3.64 -2.83
C THR A 29 1.71 4.28 -2.56
N ASP A 30 2.16 5.21 -3.39
CA ASP A 30 3.53 5.74 -3.33
C ASP A 30 3.69 6.78 -2.22
N THR A 31 2.55 7.28 -1.69
CA THR A 31 2.50 8.15 -0.52
C THR A 31 2.49 7.39 0.80
N LEU A 32 2.31 6.06 0.77
CA LEU A 32 2.24 5.26 1.98
C LEU A 32 3.62 5.13 2.64
N LEU A 33 3.63 5.17 3.97
CA LEU A 33 4.82 4.82 4.76
C LEU A 33 4.91 3.31 4.99
N PRO A 34 6.11 2.77 5.27
CA PRO A 34 6.27 1.36 5.63
C PRO A 34 5.33 0.95 6.76
N GLY A 35 4.56 -0.11 6.54
CA GLY A 35 3.58 -0.62 7.50
C GLY A 35 2.18 -0.01 7.40
N GLN A 36 1.99 1.02 6.56
CA GLN A 36 0.66 1.57 6.26
C GLN A 36 -0.02 0.84 5.10
N PHE A 37 -1.35 0.92 5.08
CA PHE A 37 -2.21 0.48 3.98
C PHE A 37 -3.39 1.43 3.84
N LEU A 38 -3.90 1.59 2.62
CA LEU A 38 -5.12 2.35 2.36
C LEU A 38 -6.32 1.40 2.36
N VAL A 39 -7.42 1.84 2.94
CA VAL A 39 -8.70 1.13 2.93
C VAL A 39 -9.72 2.00 2.21
N GLY A 40 -10.36 1.47 1.18
CA GLY A 40 -11.38 2.17 0.41
C GLY A 40 -12.78 2.16 1.05
N ALA A 41 -13.71 2.78 0.33
CA ALA A 41 -15.14 2.67 0.62
C ALA A 41 -15.61 1.21 0.48
N PRO A 42 -16.65 0.81 1.24
CA PRO A 42 -17.21 -0.53 1.10
C PRO A 42 -17.79 -0.72 -0.31
N HIS A 43 -17.57 -1.90 -0.89
CA HIS A 43 -18.15 -2.24 -2.17
C HIS A 43 -19.68 -2.47 -2.06
N ALA A 44 -20.46 -1.96 -3.01
CA ALA A 44 -21.93 -1.92 -2.92
C ALA A 44 -22.62 -3.28 -2.79
N VAL A 45 -22.01 -4.36 -3.29
CA VAL A 45 -22.62 -5.71 -3.26
C VAL A 45 -22.00 -6.57 -2.16
N SER A 46 -20.69 -6.80 -2.21
CA SER A 46 -19.97 -7.62 -1.22
C SER A 46 -19.74 -6.96 0.13
N ASN A 47 -19.92 -5.64 0.28
CA ASN A 47 -19.59 -4.85 1.48
C ASN A 47 -18.11 -4.90 1.91
N ILE A 48 -17.24 -5.59 1.17
CA ILE A 48 -15.80 -5.65 1.45
C ILE A 48 -15.14 -4.36 1.00
N ARG A 49 -14.21 -3.87 1.82
CA ARG A 49 -13.39 -2.69 1.52
C ARG A 49 -12.13 -3.11 0.73
N PRO A 50 -11.84 -2.49 -0.41
CA PRO A 50 -10.59 -2.74 -1.11
C PRO A 50 -9.42 -2.21 -0.28
N ILE A 51 -8.32 -2.96 -0.26
CA ILE A 51 -7.11 -2.62 0.51
C ILE A 51 -5.95 -2.46 -0.48
N ALA A 52 -5.23 -1.35 -0.38
CA ALA A 52 -4.00 -1.13 -1.12
C ALA A 52 -2.81 -1.14 -0.14
N PHE A 53 -1.86 -2.05 -0.35
CA PHE A 53 -0.70 -2.21 0.51
C PHE A 53 0.44 -1.26 0.11
N TYR A 54 1.24 -0.84 1.10
CA TYR A 54 2.52 -0.18 0.84
C TYR A 54 3.44 -1.05 -0.02
N MET A 55 4.02 -0.44 -1.06
CA MET A 55 5.02 -1.05 -1.93
C MET A 55 6.36 -0.33 -1.79
N PRO A 56 7.39 -0.95 -1.19
CA PRO A 56 8.71 -0.35 -1.12
C PRO A 56 9.36 -0.26 -2.51
N SER A 57 10.10 0.81 -2.76
CA SER A 57 10.86 0.99 -4.01
C SER A 57 11.92 -0.09 -4.24
N ASP A 58 12.40 -0.74 -3.18
CA ASP A 58 13.39 -1.81 -3.16
C ASP A 58 12.80 -3.15 -2.67
N GLU A 59 11.55 -3.44 -3.05
CA GLU A 59 10.80 -4.64 -2.66
C GLU A 59 11.59 -5.94 -2.92
N THR A 60 11.76 -6.76 -1.87
CA THR A 60 12.39 -8.06 -2.03
C THR A 60 11.42 -9.07 -2.66
N PRO A 61 11.91 -10.15 -3.31
CA PRO A 61 11.05 -11.17 -3.87
C PRO A 61 10.09 -11.80 -2.84
N HIS A 62 10.53 -11.94 -1.58
CA HIS A 62 9.69 -12.46 -0.50
C HIS A 62 8.60 -11.46 -0.08
N GLU A 63 8.94 -10.17 0.07
CA GLU A 63 7.98 -9.10 0.34
C GLU A 63 6.90 -9.04 -0.75
N ARG A 64 7.31 -9.07 -2.02
CA ARG A 64 6.41 -9.10 -3.18
C ARG A 64 5.49 -10.32 -3.18
N THR A 65 6.06 -11.51 -2.95
CA THR A 65 5.28 -12.76 -2.91
C THR A 65 4.21 -12.68 -1.82
N TYR A 66 4.57 -12.22 -0.62
CA TYR A 66 3.63 -12.10 0.48
C TYR A 66 2.55 -11.04 0.22
N ARG A 67 2.90 -9.90 -0.39
CA ARG A 67 1.93 -8.88 -0.80
C ARG A 67 0.93 -9.43 -1.82
N LEU A 68 1.41 -10.08 -2.89
CA LEU A 68 0.56 -10.66 -3.93
C LEU A 68 -0.39 -11.72 -3.35
N LEU A 69 0.07 -12.55 -2.41
CA LEU A 69 -0.79 -13.50 -1.71
C LEU A 69 -1.94 -12.82 -0.97
N ARG A 70 -1.67 -11.70 -0.28
CA ARG A 70 -2.70 -10.91 0.43
C ARG A 70 -3.67 -10.22 -0.53
N GLU A 71 -3.17 -9.69 -1.65
CA GLU A 71 -4.01 -9.09 -2.69
C GLU A 71 -4.93 -10.13 -3.35
N GLU A 72 -4.39 -11.29 -3.70
CA GLU A 72 -5.18 -12.42 -4.22
C GLU A 72 -6.24 -12.83 -3.20
N ALA A 73 -5.88 -12.87 -1.92
CA ALA A 73 -6.81 -13.22 -0.86
C ALA A 73 -7.99 -12.26 -0.77
N ALA A 74 -7.71 -10.95 -0.73
CA ALA A 74 -8.72 -9.91 -0.73
C ALA A 74 -9.63 -10.00 -1.97
N HIS A 75 -9.06 -10.27 -3.15
CA HIS A 75 -9.82 -10.44 -4.38
C HIS A 75 -10.75 -11.67 -4.34
N ARG A 76 -10.25 -12.81 -3.84
CA ARG A 76 -11.07 -14.03 -3.69
C ARG A 76 -12.20 -13.84 -2.69
N ASP A 77 -11.91 -13.19 -1.56
CA ASP A 77 -12.92 -12.88 -0.54
C ASP A 77 -14.00 -11.96 -1.12
N HIS A 78 -13.59 -10.91 -1.83
CA HIS A 78 -14.51 -10.04 -2.54
C HIS A 78 -15.39 -10.81 -3.54
N ALA A 79 -14.80 -11.66 -4.38
CA ALA A 79 -15.55 -12.45 -5.37
C ALA A 79 -16.57 -13.39 -4.72
N PHE A 80 -16.17 -14.08 -3.64
CA PHE A 80 -17.05 -14.97 -2.88
C PHE A 80 -18.25 -14.22 -2.30
N TRP A 81 -18.01 -13.10 -1.62
CA TRP A 81 -19.08 -12.33 -0.99
C TRP A 81 -19.96 -11.59 -2.01
N THR A 82 -19.42 -11.19 -3.16
CA THR A 82 -20.23 -10.64 -4.25
C THR A 82 -21.20 -11.70 -4.78
N ASP A 83 -20.74 -12.92 -5.05
CA ASP A 83 -21.61 -14.03 -5.51
C ASP A 83 -22.63 -14.41 -4.44
N ASN A 84 -22.21 -14.58 -3.19
CA ASN A 84 -23.09 -14.93 -2.08
C ASN A 84 -24.20 -13.89 -1.89
N ASN A 85 -23.85 -12.62 -1.78
CA ASN A 85 -24.82 -11.56 -1.53
C ASN A 85 -25.77 -11.38 -2.72
N SER A 86 -25.28 -11.57 -3.95
CA SER A 86 -26.13 -11.54 -5.15
C SER A 86 -27.14 -12.69 -5.17
N ARG A 87 -26.76 -13.89 -4.72
CA ARG A 87 -27.68 -15.04 -4.63
C ARG A 87 -28.72 -14.83 -3.54
N PHE A 88 -28.28 -14.39 -2.37
CA PHE A 88 -29.15 -14.06 -1.26
C PHE A 88 -30.19 -13.01 -1.66
N GLU A 89 -29.76 -11.91 -2.28
CA GLU A 89 -30.69 -10.83 -2.63
C GLU A 89 -31.71 -11.27 -3.68
N ARG A 90 -31.30 -12.07 -4.67
CA ARG A 90 -32.23 -12.67 -5.64
C ARG A 90 -33.26 -13.56 -4.96
N GLY A 91 -32.81 -14.47 -4.09
CA GLY A 91 -33.71 -15.39 -3.39
C GLY A 91 -34.64 -14.65 -2.43
N ARG A 92 -34.17 -13.59 -1.76
CA ARG A 92 -34.97 -12.74 -0.88
C ARG A 92 -36.11 -12.07 -1.65
N ILE A 93 -35.81 -11.46 -2.79
CA ILE A 93 -36.81 -10.80 -3.65
C ILE A 93 -37.85 -11.82 -4.17
N GLU A 94 -37.41 -13.01 -4.56
CA GLU A 94 -38.31 -14.08 -5.02
C GLU A 94 -39.22 -14.58 -3.88
N PHE A 95 -38.65 -14.79 -2.69
CA PHE A 95 -39.40 -15.19 -1.51
C PHE A 95 -40.46 -14.14 -1.14
N GLU A 96 -40.08 -12.87 -1.06
CA GLU A 96 -41.01 -11.76 -0.77
C GLU A 96 -42.15 -11.72 -1.78
N ARG A 97 -41.84 -11.81 -3.08
CA ARG A 97 -42.86 -11.82 -4.14
C ARG A 97 -43.81 -13.00 -3.98
N ASN A 98 -43.30 -14.19 -3.71
CA ASN A 98 -44.10 -15.39 -3.53
C ASN A 98 -44.98 -15.32 -2.28
N ARG A 99 -44.49 -14.76 -1.17
CA ARG A 99 -45.28 -14.53 0.04
C ARG A 99 -46.39 -13.52 -0.22
N ILE A 100 -46.07 -12.34 -0.77
CA ILE A 100 -47.06 -11.31 -1.08
C ILE A 100 -48.16 -11.86 -2.00
N ASN A 101 -47.83 -12.67 -3.01
CA ASN A 101 -48.81 -13.28 -3.90
C ASN A 101 -49.76 -14.28 -3.19
N ARG A 102 -49.34 -14.91 -2.08
CA ARG A 102 -50.13 -15.91 -1.35
C ARG A 102 -50.91 -15.31 -0.18
N THR A 103 -50.29 -14.44 0.60
CA THR A 103 -50.82 -13.90 1.86
C THR A 103 -51.16 -12.41 1.80
N GLY A 104 -50.75 -11.70 0.74
CA GLY A 104 -50.94 -10.25 0.59
C GLY A 104 -49.94 -9.39 1.37
N VAL A 105 -49.17 -9.98 2.28
CA VAL A 105 -48.16 -9.30 3.10
C VAL A 105 -46.97 -10.23 3.35
N CYS A 106 -45.78 -9.65 3.44
CA CYS A 106 -44.57 -10.35 3.89
C CYS A 106 -44.11 -9.69 5.20
N THR A 107 -44.10 -10.46 6.29
CA THR A 107 -43.66 -9.98 7.61
C THR A 107 -42.19 -10.30 7.85
N LEU A 108 -41.60 -9.68 8.87
CA LEU A 108 -40.23 -9.99 9.29
C LEU A 108 -40.07 -11.45 9.76
N ASP A 109 -41.11 -12.03 10.35
CA ASP A 109 -41.12 -13.44 10.76
C ASP A 109 -41.01 -14.37 9.55
N ASP A 110 -41.70 -14.06 8.45
CA ASP A 110 -41.58 -14.81 7.20
C ASP A 110 -40.16 -14.72 6.63
N LEU A 111 -39.54 -13.54 6.64
CA LEU A 111 -38.17 -13.35 6.20
C LEU A 111 -37.16 -14.11 7.07
N SER A 112 -37.44 -14.27 8.37
CA SER A 112 -36.59 -15.04 9.27
C SER A 112 -36.50 -16.51 8.85
N VAL A 113 -37.62 -17.09 8.38
CA VAL A 113 -37.67 -18.45 7.85
C VAL A 113 -36.79 -18.55 6.60
N TYR A 114 -36.94 -17.61 5.66
CA TYR A 114 -36.09 -17.54 4.48
C TYR A 114 -34.60 -17.44 4.84
N PHE A 115 -34.24 -16.60 5.80
CA PHE A 115 -32.85 -16.46 6.24
C PHE A 115 -32.29 -17.76 6.82
N GLN A 116 -33.09 -18.51 7.57
CA GLN A 116 -32.68 -19.81 8.10
C GLN A 116 -32.51 -20.84 6.97
N GLU A 117 -33.44 -20.90 6.03
CA GLU A 117 -33.39 -21.80 4.87
C GLU A 117 -32.16 -21.51 4.00
N TYR A 118 -31.92 -20.24 3.64
CA TYR A 118 -30.75 -19.85 2.85
C TYR A 118 -29.43 -20.24 3.54
N GLN A 119 -29.34 -20.05 4.86
CA GLN A 119 -28.16 -20.46 5.63
C GLN A 119 -27.94 -21.97 5.62
N ASN A 120 -29.02 -22.76 5.73
CA ASN A 120 -28.95 -24.21 5.66
C ASN A 120 -28.54 -24.70 4.25
N GLU A 121 -29.11 -24.12 3.20
CA GLU A 121 -28.79 -24.45 1.81
C GLU A 121 -27.34 -24.08 1.45
N SER A 122 -26.89 -22.92 1.91
CA SER A 122 -25.55 -22.39 1.64
C SER A 122 -24.48 -22.94 2.59
N TYR A 123 -24.86 -23.75 3.59
CA TYR A 123 -23.96 -24.23 4.64
C TYR A 123 -22.70 -24.91 4.07
N LYS A 124 -22.87 -25.85 3.13
CA LYS A 124 -21.74 -26.56 2.50
C LYS A 124 -20.77 -25.60 1.82
N ARG A 125 -21.30 -24.61 1.09
CA ARG A 125 -20.48 -23.58 0.42
C ARG A 125 -19.70 -22.74 1.42
N HIS A 126 -20.31 -22.36 2.54
CA HIS A 126 -19.63 -21.60 3.59
C HIS A 126 -18.56 -22.44 4.31
N VAL A 127 -18.80 -23.74 4.53
CA VAL A 127 -17.79 -24.65 5.08
C VAL A 127 -16.59 -24.78 4.14
N GLU A 128 -16.84 -24.94 2.83
CA GLU A 128 -15.77 -24.99 1.81
C GLU A 128 -14.99 -23.68 1.75
N TYR A 129 -15.67 -22.54 1.78
CA TYR A 129 -15.04 -21.22 1.86
C TYR A 129 -14.18 -21.07 3.11
N ASN A 130 -14.71 -21.41 4.29
CA ASN A 130 -13.97 -21.32 5.54
C ASN A 130 -12.75 -22.25 5.52
N LYS A 131 -12.88 -23.47 4.99
CA LYS A 131 -11.76 -24.39 4.80
C LYS A 131 -10.68 -23.77 3.91
N TYR A 132 -11.07 -23.15 2.80
CA TYR A 132 -10.15 -22.42 1.93
C TYR A 132 -9.45 -21.26 2.65
N VAL A 133 -10.19 -20.44 3.40
CA VAL A 133 -9.61 -19.33 4.18
C VAL A 133 -8.58 -19.83 5.18
N TRP A 134 -8.91 -20.89 5.94
CA TRP A 134 -7.99 -21.50 6.90
C TRP A 134 -6.74 -22.05 6.23
N GLN A 135 -6.89 -22.84 5.17
CA GLN A 135 -5.76 -23.39 4.43
C GLN A 135 -4.87 -22.27 3.90
N ARG A 136 -5.44 -21.27 3.24
CA ARG A 136 -4.68 -20.13 2.71
C ARG A 136 -3.94 -19.36 3.79
N ASN A 137 -4.60 -19.05 4.91
CA ASN A 137 -3.97 -18.32 6.01
C ASN A 137 -2.77 -19.09 6.58
N TRP A 138 -2.89 -20.42 6.70
CA TRP A 138 -1.76 -21.27 7.08
C TRP A 138 -0.60 -21.21 6.08
N HIS A 139 -0.89 -21.25 4.77
CA HIS A 139 0.14 -21.13 3.73
C HIS A 139 0.79 -19.75 3.69
N MET A 140 0.12 -18.69 4.17
CA MET A 140 0.67 -17.33 4.22
C MET A 140 1.65 -17.09 5.37
N VAL A 141 1.59 -17.88 6.45
CA VAL A 141 2.45 -17.68 7.64
C VAL A 141 3.92 -17.67 7.28
N TRP A 142 4.36 -18.68 6.51
CA TRP A 142 5.78 -18.84 6.18
C TRP A 142 6.34 -17.76 5.24
N PRO A 143 5.68 -17.42 4.11
CA PRO A 143 6.05 -16.26 3.30
C PRO A 143 6.03 -14.96 4.09
N GLY A 144 5.06 -14.78 5.01
CA GLY A 144 4.96 -13.60 5.87
C GLY A 144 6.17 -13.45 6.79
N ILE A 145 6.61 -14.54 7.44
CA ILE A 145 7.82 -14.54 8.29
C ILE A 145 9.05 -14.18 7.46
N ARG A 146 9.22 -14.77 6.26
CA ARG A 146 10.35 -14.47 5.38
C ARG A 146 10.37 -13.00 4.93
N ALA A 147 9.21 -12.48 4.51
CA ALA A 147 9.06 -11.08 4.14
C ALA A 147 9.40 -10.15 5.31
N TRP A 148 8.96 -10.47 6.52
CA TRP A 148 9.27 -9.70 7.73
C TRP A 148 10.77 -9.70 8.05
N VAL A 149 11.45 -10.85 7.96
CA VAL A 149 12.91 -10.92 8.17
C VAL A 149 13.65 -10.05 7.15
N ASP A 150 13.25 -10.10 5.88
CA ASP A 150 13.82 -9.26 4.83
C ASP A 150 13.61 -7.77 5.10
N GLU A 151 12.41 -7.38 5.52
CA GLU A 151 12.08 -6.01 5.89
C GLU A 151 12.95 -5.52 7.06
N VAL A 152 13.09 -6.33 8.11
CA VAL A 152 13.92 -6.01 9.29
C VAL A 152 15.39 -5.84 8.90
N ARG A 153 15.94 -6.77 8.12
CA ARG A 153 17.32 -6.70 7.62
C ARG A 153 17.56 -5.46 6.77
N ARG A 154 16.61 -5.13 5.89
CA ARG A 154 16.65 -3.93 5.04
C ARG A 154 16.58 -2.65 5.87
N ARG A 155 15.70 -2.60 6.87
CA ARG A 155 15.58 -1.47 7.82
C ARG A 155 16.87 -1.27 8.61
N ALA A 156 17.52 -2.35 9.06
CA ALA A 156 18.81 -2.29 9.74
C ALA A 156 19.90 -1.71 8.82
N ARG A 157 20.03 -2.22 7.57
CA ARG A 157 21.00 -1.68 6.59
C ARG A 157 20.80 -0.18 6.33
N ARG A 158 19.56 0.28 6.18
CA ARG A 158 19.24 1.71 5.98
C ARG A 158 19.66 2.57 7.17
N ARG A 159 19.47 2.08 8.40
CA ARG A 159 19.93 2.77 9.62
C ARG A 159 21.46 2.87 9.65
N SER A 160 22.17 1.77 9.40
CA SER A 160 23.64 1.78 9.34
C SER A 160 24.16 2.74 8.26
N PHE A 161 23.56 2.75 7.07
CA PHE A 161 23.95 3.66 6.00
C PHE A 161 23.62 5.13 6.32
N ALA A 162 22.48 5.42 6.94
CA ALA A 162 22.14 6.76 7.39
C ALA A 162 23.11 7.28 8.46
N VAL A 163 23.50 6.42 9.41
CA VAL A 163 24.51 6.72 10.42
C VAL A 163 25.89 6.95 9.77
N ALA A 164 26.30 6.10 8.82
CA ALA A 164 27.55 6.28 8.07
C ALA A 164 27.56 7.62 7.30
N ARG A 165 26.47 7.95 6.61
CA ARG A 165 26.33 9.21 5.87
C ARG A 165 26.36 10.44 6.79
N HIS A 166 25.78 10.34 7.98
CA HIS A 166 25.86 11.39 9.00
C HIS A 166 27.28 11.52 9.56
N ALA A 167 27.99 10.41 9.77
CA ALA A 167 29.39 10.43 10.19
C ALA A 167 30.29 11.10 9.14
N GLU A 168 30.04 10.86 7.86
CA GLU A 168 30.71 11.53 6.74
C GLU A 168 30.39 13.03 6.64
N GLN A 169 29.14 13.44 6.89
CA GLN A 169 28.74 14.85 6.95
C GLN A 169 29.31 15.59 8.17
N GLY A 170 29.76 14.85 9.19
CA GLY A 170 30.12 15.36 10.49
C GLY A 170 31.62 15.44 10.79
N TYR A 171 32.53 15.65 9.83
CA TYR A 171 33.96 15.89 10.15
C TYR A 171 34.73 16.79 9.17
N PHE A 172 34.07 17.47 8.24
CA PHE A 172 34.71 18.42 7.32
C PHE A 172 34.01 19.80 7.30
N PHE A 173 33.92 20.44 8.46
CA PHE A 173 34.09 21.88 8.55
C PHE A 173 35.23 22.13 9.52
N ALA A 174 36.46 22.02 9.01
CA ALA A 174 37.60 22.66 9.64
C ALA A 174 37.26 24.15 9.66
N ARG A 175 36.85 24.63 10.83
CA ARG A 175 36.61 26.04 11.09
C ARG A 175 37.97 26.72 11.04
N SER A 176 38.37 27.16 9.84
CA SER A 176 39.46 28.09 9.66
C SER A 176 39.20 29.28 10.57
N GLY A 177 40.24 29.66 11.32
CA GLY A 177 40.14 30.59 12.44
C GLY A 177 39.41 31.88 12.08
N VAL A 178 38.39 32.19 12.86
CA VAL A 178 37.80 33.53 12.91
C VAL A 178 37.85 33.97 14.37
N SER A 179 38.54 35.09 14.59
CA SER A 179 38.74 35.72 15.89
C SER A 179 37.41 36.03 16.56
N LYS A 180 37.39 35.90 17.89
CA LYS A 180 36.30 36.34 18.76
C LYS A 180 36.25 37.87 18.75
N ASP A 181 35.31 38.43 18.01
CA ASP A 181 34.72 39.72 18.36
C ASP A 181 33.21 39.52 18.52
N ARG A 182 32.79 39.60 19.78
CA ARG A 182 31.41 39.40 20.23
C ARG A 182 30.70 40.75 20.19
N VAL A 183 29.89 40.99 19.17
CA VAL A 183 28.84 42.03 19.20
C VAL A 183 27.57 41.41 19.79
N LYS A 184 27.05 42.03 20.85
CA LYS A 184 25.80 41.67 21.52
C LYS A 184 24.66 42.42 20.82
N ASP A 185 23.72 41.70 20.23
CA ASP A 185 22.38 42.21 19.91
C ASP A 185 21.31 41.27 20.49
N GLY A 186 20.23 41.88 21.01
CA GLY A 186 19.23 41.30 21.92
C GLY A 186 18.27 40.26 21.33
N PRO A 187 17.30 39.77 22.13
CA PRO A 187 16.51 38.59 21.79
C PRO A 187 15.40 38.91 20.78
N ALA A 188 15.38 38.18 19.67
CA ALA A 188 14.26 38.15 18.74
C ALA A 188 13.19 37.15 19.20
N SER A 189 11.94 37.62 19.28
CA SER A 189 10.75 36.83 19.59
C SER A 189 10.47 35.73 18.55
N PRO A 190 9.83 34.61 18.92
CA PRO A 190 9.55 33.51 17.99
C PRO A 190 8.38 33.85 17.04
N PRO A 191 8.39 33.38 15.77
CA PRO A 191 7.31 33.63 14.85
C PRO A 191 6.10 32.72 15.10
N SER A 192 4.92 33.34 15.10
CA SER A 192 3.58 32.75 15.12
C SER A 192 3.30 31.84 13.92
N GLN A 193 2.73 30.65 14.16
CA GLN A 193 2.26 29.75 13.10
C GLN A 193 0.90 30.17 12.52
N PRO A 194 0.69 29.95 11.20
CA PRO A 194 -0.58 29.37 10.77
C PRO A 194 -0.36 28.33 9.64
N GLU A 195 -0.31 27.03 10.00
CA GLU A 195 -0.11 25.94 9.03
C GLU A 195 -1.20 24.83 9.10
N ALA A 196 -2.30 25.11 9.79
CA ALA A 196 -3.41 24.16 9.95
C ALA A 196 -4.40 24.21 8.77
N SER A 197 -4.72 25.40 8.24
CA SER A 197 -5.80 25.55 7.24
C SER A 197 -5.50 24.96 5.87
N ARG A 198 -4.22 24.88 5.46
CA ARG A 198 -3.82 24.32 4.15
C ARG A 198 -3.95 22.80 4.04
N ARG A 199 -3.94 22.07 5.16
CA ARG A 199 -4.10 20.60 5.13
C ARG A 199 -5.55 20.20 4.93
N ASP A 200 -6.48 20.96 5.51
CA ASP A 200 -7.91 20.66 5.43
C ASP A 200 -8.48 20.90 4.02
N GLU A 201 -7.92 21.87 3.29
CA GLU A 201 -8.33 22.17 1.92
C GLU A 201 -7.93 21.08 0.91
N LYS A 202 -6.81 20.37 1.17
CA LYS A 202 -6.30 19.33 0.29
C LYS A 202 -7.03 17.99 0.45
N ILE A 203 -7.73 17.77 1.56
CA ILE A 203 -8.53 16.56 1.80
C ILE A 203 -9.85 16.62 1.04
N ARG A 204 -10.39 17.82 0.77
CA ARG A 204 -11.66 18.00 0.04
C ARG A 204 -11.57 17.74 -1.46
N SER A 205 -10.39 17.76 -2.09
CA SER A 205 -10.25 17.62 -3.55
C SER A 205 -10.19 16.17 -4.05
N TYR A 206 -10.40 15.17 -3.18
CA TYR A 206 -10.32 13.75 -3.51
C TYR A 206 -11.68 13.04 -3.52
N TYR A 207 -12.78 13.78 -3.37
CA TYR A 207 -14.15 13.30 -3.54
C TYR A 207 -14.70 13.73 -4.90
#